data_AF-A0A956WTR9-F1
#
_entry.id   AF-A0A956WTR9-F1
#
_cell.length_a   1.000
_cell.length_b   1.000
_cell.length_c   1.000
_cell.angle_alpha   90.00
_cell.angle_beta   90.00
_cell.angle_gamma   90.00
#
_symmetry.space_group_name_H-M   'P 1'
#
loop_
_entity.id
_entity.type
_entity.pdbx_description
1 polymer ?
#
loop_
_entity_poly.entity_id
_entity_poly.type
_entity_poly.pdbx_seq_one_letter_code
_entity_poly.pdbx_strand_id
1 'polypeptide(L)'
;MNDAAIIHEAVRRVKAGELKRPTNCVHLDQIQEVEPGTMGCEDCLKSGSKWVHLRVCLTCGYVGCCNSSPNKHASRHAKETGHPVAMSMEGGEDWMWCFEDEDFIVPRRR
;
A
#
# COMPACT_ATOMS: atom_id res chain seq x y z
N MET A 1 -3.79 -1.72 -13.30
CA MET A 1 -3.59 -1.89 -11.84
C MET A 1 -2.29 -2.62 -11.66
N ASN A 2 -1.53 -2.32 -10.61
CA ASN A 2 -0.31 -3.05 -10.32
C ASN A 2 -0.65 -4.49 -9.93
N ASP A 3 0.07 -5.43 -10.52
CA ASP A 3 0.00 -6.85 -10.21
C ASP A 3 1.10 -7.26 -9.21
N ALA A 4 1.15 -8.55 -8.87
CA ALA A 4 2.12 -9.09 -7.92
C ALA A 4 3.57 -8.80 -8.33
N ALA A 5 3.90 -8.79 -9.63
CA ALA A 5 5.28 -8.58 -10.08
C ALA A 5 5.76 -7.15 -9.77
N ILE A 6 4.90 -6.15 -9.98
CA ILE A 6 5.20 -4.75 -9.67
C ILE A 6 5.33 -4.54 -8.15
N ILE A 7 4.45 -5.19 -7.37
CA ILE A 7 4.50 -5.13 -5.90
C ILE A 7 5.81 -5.72 -5.38
N HIS A 8 6.19 -6.91 -5.87
CA HIS A 8 7.43 -7.58 -5.46
C HIS A 8 8.66 -6.74 -5.81
N GLU A 9 8.70 -6.15 -7.01
CA GLU A 9 9.78 -5.27 -7.42
C GLU A 9 9.88 -4.04 -6.51
N ALA A 10 8.77 -3.41 -6.16
CA ALA A 10 8.78 -2.25 -5.26
C ALA A 10 9.33 -2.62 -3.87
N VAL A 11 8.94 -3.79 -3.33
CA VAL A 11 9.47 -4.32 -2.06
C VAL A 11 10.97 -4.60 -2.15
N ARG A 12 11.46 -5.14 -3.27
CA ARG A 12 12.90 -5.37 -3.48
C ARG A 12 13.70 -4.07 -3.48
N ARG A 13 13.18 -3.00 -4.07
CA ARG A 13 13.80 -1.67 -4.04
C ARG A 13 13.91 -1.10 -2.63
N VAL A 14 12.91 -1.36 -1.78
CA VAL A 14 12.99 -1.00 -0.34
C VAL A 14 14.18 -1.70 0.30
N LYS A 15 14.26 -3.03 0.12
CA LYS A 15 15.32 -3.86 0.69
C LYS A 15 16.71 -3.49 0.17
N ALA A 16 16.79 -3.00 -1.07
CA ALA A 16 18.01 -2.48 -1.67
C ALA A 16 18.37 -1.04 -1.21
N GLY A 17 17.51 -0.37 -0.43
CA GLY A 17 17.75 0.99 0.05
C GLY A 17 17.55 2.08 -1.00
N GLU A 18 16.84 1.77 -2.09
CA GLU A 18 16.66 2.65 -3.25
C GLU A 18 15.49 3.63 -3.11
N LEU A 19 14.81 3.64 -1.96
CA LEU A 19 13.67 4.52 -1.70
C LEU A 19 14.04 5.71 -0.80
N LYS A 20 13.35 6.82 -1.02
CA LYS A 20 13.24 7.95 -0.10
C LYS A 20 12.04 7.69 0.79
N ARG A 21 12.25 7.80 2.11
CA ARG A 21 11.24 7.64 3.15
C ARG A 21 11.38 8.79 4.17
N PRO A 22 10.38 9.01 5.04
CA PRO A 22 10.51 9.94 6.17
C PRO A 22 11.70 9.55 7.05
N THR A 23 12.39 10.54 7.62
CA THR A 23 13.68 10.36 8.33
C THR A 23 13.62 9.29 9.43
N ASN A 24 12.48 9.14 10.10
CA ASN A 24 12.28 8.23 11.22
C ASN A 24 11.28 7.10 10.94
N CYS A 25 10.93 6.85 9.67
CA CYS A 25 10.02 5.75 9.31
C CYS A 25 10.70 4.40 9.58
N VAL A 26 10.28 3.74 10.67
CA VAL A 26 10.78 2.42 11.09
C VAL A 26 10.01 1.27 10.46
N HIS A 27 8.83 1.54 9.91
CA HIS A 27 7.81 0.57 9.49
C HIS A 27 8.14 -0.26 8.24
N LEU A 28 9.26 0.01 7.56
CA LEU A 28 9.67 -0.75 6.36
C LEU A 28 10.21 -2.14 6.67
N ASP A 29 10.40 -2.48 7.95
CA ASP A 29 10.76 -3.83 8.40
C ASP A 29 9.59 -4.83 8.33
N GLN A 30 8.36 -4.33 8.34
CA GLN A 30 7.14 -5.17 8.30
C GLN A 30 6.75 -5.60 6.89
N ILE A 31 7.28 -4.97 5.85
CA ILE A 31 6.83 -5.21 4.48
C ILE A 31 7.38 -6.53 3.92
N GLN A 32 6.57 -7.21 3.12
CA GLN A 32 6.87 -8.49 2.49
C GLN A 32 6.52 -8.46 0.99
N GLU A 33 7.08 -9.40 0.23
CA GLU A 33 6.59 -9.69 -1.12
C GLU A 33 5.22 -10.37 -0.97
N VAL A 34 4.14 -9.62 -1.22
CA VAL A 34 2.76 -10.07 -1.04
C VAL A 34 2.02 -10.10 -2.38
N GLU A 35 1.04 -10.99 -2.48
CA GLU A 35 0.05 -10.98 -3.55
C GLU A 35 -1.23 -10.25 -3.09
N PRO A 36 -1.85 -9.42 -3.95
CA PRO A 36 -3.15 -8.84 -3.65
C PRO A 36 -4.20 -9.94 -3.44
N GLY A 37 -4.84 -9.96 -2.28
CA GLY A 37 -5.87 -10.97 -1.97
C GLY A 37 -7.12 -10.86 -2.86
N THR A 38 -7.37 -9.68 -3.43
CA THR A 38 -8.51 -9.39 -4.30
C THR A 38 -8.14 -8.41 -5.41
N MET A 39 -8.90 -8.41 -6.51
CA MET A 39 -8.73 -7.45 -7.62
C MET A 39 -9.31 -6.06 -7.35
N GLY A 40 -9.98 -5.88 -6.20
CA GLY A 40 -10.63 -4.64 -5.80
C GLY A 40 -10.67 -4.54 -4.28
N CYS A 41 -11.20 -3.44 -3.75
CA CYS A 41 -11.31 -3.29 -2.31
C CYS A 41 -12.24 -4.35 -1.72
N GLU A 42 -11.70 -5.22 -0.86
CA GLU A 42 -12.40 -6.42 -0.38
C GLU A 42 -13.75 -6.09 0.26
N ASP A 43 -13.79 -5.09 1.14
CA ASP A 43 -15.02 -4.69 1.84
C ASP A 43 -15.99 -3.91 0.96
N CYS A 44 -15.49 -3.15 -0.03
CA CYS A 44 -16.37 -2.50 -0.99
C CYS A 44 -17.03 -3.53 -1.91
N LEU A 45 -16.30 -4.56 -2.32
CA LEU A 45 -16.85 -5.67 -3.10
C LEU A 45 -17.96 -6.40 -2.33
N LYS A 46 -17.73 -6.72 -1.05
CA LYS A 46 -18.74 -7.36 -0.18
C LYS A 46 -20.01 -6.53 0.00
N SER A 47 -19.88 -5.20 0.07
CA SER A 47 -21.01 -4.28 0.29
C SER A 47 -21.62 -3.71 -0.99
N GLY A 48 -21.05 -3.99 -2.17
CA GLY A 48 -21.47 -3.38 -3.43
C GLY A 48 -21.15 -1.88 -3.55
N SER A 49 -20.22 -1.38 -2.72
CA SER A 49 -19.83 0.04 -2.71
C SER A 49 -18.80 0.37 -3.79
N LYS A 50 -18.77 1.64 -4.21
CA LYS A 50 -17.73 2.17 -5.12
C LYS A 50 -16.49 2.62 -4.37
N TRP A 51 -15.38 2.79 -5.09
CA TRP A 51 -14.12 3.37 -4.61
C TRP A 51 -13.49 4.26 -5.69
N VAL A 52 -12.47 5.01 -5.30
CA VAL A 52 -11.70 5.89 -6.21
C VAL A 52 -10.41 5.22 -6.65
N HIS A 53 -9.52 4.90 -5.69
CA HIS A 53 -8.24 4.23 -5.94
C HIS A 53 -8.00 3.12 -4.92
N LEU A 54 -7.13 2.18 -5.29
CA LEU A 54 -6.81 1.00 -4.49
C LEU A 54 -5.41 1.07 -3.89
N ARG A 55 -5.27 0.47 -2.71
CA ARG A 55 -4.02 0.29 -1.99
C ARG A 55 -3.90 -1.16 -1.55
N VAL A 56 -2.72 -1.75 -1.70
CA VAL A 56 -2.41 -3.08 -1.17
C VAL A 56 -1.52 -2.95 0.06
N CYS A 57 -1.91 -3.61 1.14
CA CYS A 57 -1.12 -3.69 2.36
C CYS A 57 0.13 -4.55 2.11
N LEU A 58 1.32 -4.01 2.35
CA LEU A 58 2.57 -4.73 2.10
C LEU A 58 2.94 -5.74 3.20
N THR A 59 2.18 -5.78 4.31
CA THR A 59 2.37 -6.79 5.36
C THR A 59 1.58 -8.07 5.09
N CYS A 60 0.35 -7.95 4.55
CA CYS A 60 -0.57 -9.10 4.44
C CYS A 60 -1.33 -9.23 3.12
N GLY A 61 -1.15 -8.32 2.14
CA GLY A 61 -1.80 -8.41 0.83
C GLY A 61 -3.27 -7.95 0.79
N TYR A 62 -3.83 -7.45 1.90
CA TYR A 62 -5.19 -6.89 1.92
C TYR A 62 -5.32 -5.70 0.96
N VAL A 63 -6.40 -5.65 0.19
CA VAL A 63 -6.69 -4.55 -0.74
C VAL A 63 -7.80 -3.65 -0.21
N GLY A 64 -7.43 -2.40 0.08
CA GLY A 64 -8.31 -1.37 0.61
C GLY A 64 -8.47 -0.18 -0.33
N CYS A 65 -9.61 0.50 -0.26
CA CYS A 65 -9.80 1.78 -0.95
C CYS A 65 -9.10 2.92 -0.21
N CYS A 66 -8.58 3.89 -0.97
CA CYS A 66 -7.80 5.01 -0.44
C CYS A 66 -8.62 5.99 0.42
N ASN A 67 -7.94 6.94 1.07
CA ASN A 67 -8.58 7.94 1.95
C ASN A 67 -9.50 8.93 1.22
N SER A 68 -9.35 9.10 -0.10
CA SER A 68 -10.28 9.89 -0.94
C SER A 68 -11.52 9.11 -1.34
N SER A 69 -11.55 7.79 -1.10
CA SER A 69 -12.76 6.98 -1.30
C SER A 69 -13.72 7.16 -0.11
N PRO A 70 -15.04 7.02 -0.31
CA PRO A 70 -16.02 7.24 0.77
C PRO A 70 -15.75 6.41 2.04
N ASN A 71 -15.30 5.16 1.85
CA ASN A 71 -15.19 4.19 2.94
C ASN A 71 -13.81 4.09 3.60
N LYS A 72 -12.74 4.63 2.98
CA LYS A 72 -11.38 4.74 3.56
C LYS A 72 -10.83 3.43 4.15
N HIS A 73 -11.04 2.31 3.47
CA HIS A 73 -10.73 0.98 4.00
C HIS A 73 -9.24 0.74 4.24
N ALA A 74 -8.35 1.32 3.44
CA ALA A 74 -6.91 1.16 3.64
C ALA A 74 -6.41 1.74 4.97
N SER A 75 -6.86 2.95 5.35
CA SER A 75 -6.45 3.55 6.64
C SER A 75 -7.10 2.88 7.83
N ARG A 76 -8.35 2.45 7.71
CA ARG A 76 -9.01 1.65 8.75
C ARG A 76 -8.25 0.34 8.99
N HIS A 77 -7.93 -0.38 7.92
CA HIS A 77 -7.12 -1.61 7.98
C HIS A 77 -5.78 -1.36 8.66
N ALA A 78 -5.05 -0.32 8.25
CA ALA A 78 -3.75 0.01 8.85
C ALA A 78 -3.87 0.25 10.37
N LYS A 79 -4.89 0.99 10.81
CA LYS A 79 -5.14 1.27 12.23
C LYS A 79 -5.55 0.03 13.03
N GLU A 80 -6.39 -0.84 12.47
CA GLU A 80 -6.95 -2.00 13.17
C GLU A 80 -5.94 -3.16 13.27
N THR A 81 -5.08 -3.30 12.28
CA THR A 81 -4.12 -4.42 12.19
C THR A 81 -2.71 -4.05 12.61
N GLY A 82 -2.39 -2.75 12.70
CA GLY A 82 -1.02 -2.29 12.86
C GLY A 82 -0.16 -2.58 11.64
N HIS A 83 -0.75 -2.55 10.43
CA HIS A 83 -0.05 -2.71 9.16
C HIS A 83 0.07 -1.33 8.46
N PRO A 84 1.09 -0.53 8.81
CA PRO A 84 1.12 0.89 8.47
C PRO A 84 1.51 1.18 7.02
N VAL A 85 2.08 0.23 6.27
CA VAL A 85 2.58 0.49 4.91
C VAL A 85 1.68 -0.16 3.85
N ALA A 86 1.20 0.67 2.91
CA ALA A 86 0.47 0.21 1.75
C ALA A 86 1.01 0.84 0.45
N MET A 87 1.01 0.06 -0.63
CA MET A 87 1.43 0.50 -1.96
C MET A 87 0.24 0.92 -2.81
N SER A 88 0.42 1.89 -3.71
CA SER A 88 -0.57 2.16 -4.75
C SER A 88 -0.73 0.98 -5.70
N MET A 89 -1.99 0.66 -6.04
CA MET A 89 -2.31 -0.31 -7.09
C MET A 89 -2.69 0.36 -8.41
N GLU A 90 -2.58 1.69 -8.51
CA GLU A 90 -2.87 2.40 -9.75
C GLU A 90 -1.73 2.19 -10.75
N GLY A 91 -2.06 2.05 -12.03
CA GLY A 91 -1.06 1.72 -13.06
C GLY A 91 -0.03 2.83 -13.23
N GLY A 92 1.25 2.46 -13.27
CA GLY A 92 2.36 3.40 -13.46
C GLY A 92 2.82 4.10 -12.18
N GLU A 93 2.18 3.81 -11.04
CA GLU A 93 2.61 4.29 -9.74
C GLU A 93 3.42 3.22 -9.01
N ASP A 94 4.57 3.57 -8.43
CA ASP A 94 5.43 2.65 -7.68
C ASP A 94 5.75 3.16 -6.26
N TRP A 95 4.92 4.08 -5.76
CA TRP A 95 5.05 4.68 -4.45
C TRP A 95 4.23 3.93 -3.39
N MET A 96 4.63 4.10 -2.14
CA MET A 96 3.96 3.58 -0.95
C MET A 96 3.62 4.73 -0.01
N TRP A 97 2.67 4.47 0.89
CA TRP A 97 2.26 5.37 1.94
C TRP A 97 2.44 4.69 3.28
N CYS A 98 3.06 5.38 4.23
CA CYS A 98 3.04 4.98 5.62
C CYS A 98 1.92 5.75 6.35
N PHE A 99 0.93 5.02 6.86
CA PHE A 99 -0.20 5.62 7.59
C PHE A 99 0.19 6.18 8.95
N GLU A 100 1.21 5.63 9.60
CA GLU A 100 1.69 6.17 10.90
C GLU A 100 2.55 7.41 10.73
N ASP A 101 3.41 7.44 9.71
CA ASP A 101 4.26 8.60 9.42
C ASP A 101 3.55 9.67 8.57
N GLU A 102 2.32 9.39 8.10
CA GLU A 102 1.50 10.23 7.21
C GLU A 102 2.27 10.83 6.01
N ASP A 103 3.16 10.03 5.40
CA ASP A 103 4.02 10.53 4.32
C ASP A 103 4.37 9.41 3.32
N PHE A 104 4.85 9.85 2.16
CA PHE A 104 5.18 9.01 1.02
C PHE A 104 6.53 8.34 1.18
N ILE A 105 6.57 7.08 0.76
CA ILE A 105 7.80 6.34 0.47
C ILE A 105 7.86 6.20 -1.05
N VAL A 106 8.86 6.83 -1.67
CA VAL A 106 8.98 6.93 -3.14
C VAL A 106 10.36 6.45 -3.59
N PRO A 107 10.51 6.00 -4.85
CA PRO A 107 11.85 5.79 -5.41
C PRO A 107 12.72 7.03 -5.27
N ARG A 108 13.99 6.84 -4.90
CA ARG A 108 14.99 7.90 -5.01
C ARG A 108 15.15 8.19 -6.50
N ARG A 109 14.60 9.31 -6.97
CA ARG A 109 14.85 9.77 -8.34
C ARG A 109 16.36 9.94 -8.51
N ARG A 110 16.91 9.32 -9.56
CA ARG A 110 18.29 9.54 -10.01
C ARG A 110 18.47 10.99 -10.47
#